data_AF-A0A1F9QSB6-F1
#
_entry.id   AF-A0A1F9QSB6-F1
#
_cell.length_a   1.000
_cell.length_b   1.000
_cell.length_c   1.000
_cell.angle_alpha   90.00
_cell.angle_beta   90.00
_cell.angle_gamma   90.00
#
_symmetry.space_group_name_H-M   'P 1'
#
loop_
_entity.id
_entity.type
_entity.pdbx_description
1 polymer ?
#
loop_
_entity_poly.entity_id
_entity_poly.type
_entity_poly.pdbx_seq_one_letter_code
_entity_poly.pdbx_strand_id
1 'polypeptide(L)'
;MRHNKHLFHLLLPLLLCGCFPAAWKTAPAKKEAPVRLSEENTRKVEQLYYKAVGAYTNNELALSLKNLNEISAIHPSYPPALELREKIRRISVTKP
;
A
#
# COMPACT_ATOMS: atom_id res chain seq x y z
N MET A 1 -28.22 -25.00 20.77
CA MET A 1 -29.17 -26.06 20.33
C MET A 1 -29.94 -25.50 19.14
N ARG A 2 -30.15 -26.10 17.96
CA ARG A 2 -29.93 -27.41 17.32
C ARG A 2 -29.86 -27.06 15.81
N HIS A 3 -28.81 -27.46 15.09
CA HIS A 3 -28.80 -28.64 14.20
C HIS A 3 -29.92 -28.68 13.14
N ASN A 4 -29.54 -28.52 11.88
CA ASN A 4 -30.10 -29.23 10.72
C ASN A 4 -28.94 -29.46 9.75
N LYS A 5 -28.21 -30.59 9.80
CA LYS A 5 -28.56 -31.96 9.36
C LYS A 5 -28.87 -32.05 7.85
N HIS A 6 -27.79 -32.22 7.10
CA HIS A 6 -27.60 -33.16 6.00
C HIS A 6 -28.81 -33.51 5.13
N LEU A 7 -28.76 -33.04 3.87
CA LEU A 7 -29.17 -33.87 2.74
C LEU A 7 -27.93 -34.15 1.90
N PHE A 8 -27.53 -35.41 2.01
CA PHE A 8 -26.40 -36.08 1.42
C PHE A 8 -26.79 -36.55 0.00
N HIS A 9 -25.77 -36.90 -0.82
CA HIS A 9 -25.83 -37.59 -2.13
C HIS A 9 -25.97 -36.65 -3.35
N LEU A 10 -25.13 -36.69 -4.40
CA LEU A 10 -24.22 -37.71 -4.92
C LEU A 10 -22.92 -37.04 -5.45
N LEU A 11 -21.71 -37.53 -5.19
CA LEU A 11 -21.07 -38.72 -5.80
C LEU A 11 -20.76 -38.51 -7.30
N LEU A 12 -19.57 -37.98 -7.62
CA LEU A 12 -18.81 -38.36 -8.81
C LEU A 12 -17.30 -38.30 -8.52
N PRO A 13 -16.60 -39.45 -8.46
CA PRO A 13 -15.18 -39.54 -8.12
C PRO A 13 -14.29 -39.86 -9.32
N LEU A 14 -12.99 -39.61 -9.13
CA LEU A 14 -11.84 -40.07 -9.93
C LEU A 14 -11.83 -39.51 -11.38
N LEU A 15 -10.72 -39.26 -12.05
CA LEU A 15 -9.32 -39.54 -11.87
C LEU A 15 -8.67 -38.58 -12.88
N LEU A 16 -7.56 -37.92 -12.54
CA LEU A 16 -6.42 -37.85 -13.46
C LEU A 16 -5.21 -37.38 -12.67
N CYS A 17 -4.39 -38.39 -12.40
CA CYS A 17 -3.01 -38.32 -12.01
C CYS A 17 -2.25 -37.31 -12.88
N GLY A 18 -1.67 -36.30 -12.23
CA GLY A 18 -0.61 -35.48 -12.77
C GLY A 18 0.48 -35.37 -11.73
N CYS A 19 1.43 -36.30 -11.75
CA CYS A 19 2.70 -36.19 -11.03
C CYS A 19 3.41 -34.90 -11.47
N PHE A 20 3.40 -33.87 -10.61
CA PHE A 20 4.34 -32.76 -10.71
C PHE A 20 5.24 -32.74 -9.47
N PRO A 21 6.48 -33.25 -9.55
CA PRO A 21 7.48 -32.99 -8.54
C PRO A 21 8.13 -31.65 -8.89
N ALA A 22 7.54 -30.55 -8.42
CA ALA A 22 8.22 -29.27 -8.40
C ALA A 22 8.52 -28.93 -6.94
N ALA A 23 9.70 -29.39 -6.49
CA ALA A 23 10.34 -28.90 -5.29
C ALA A 23 10.62 -27.39 -5.44
N TRP A 24 9.60 -26.57 -5.18
CA TRP A 24 9.79 -25.14 -5.03
C TRP A 24 10.39 -24.90 -3.66
N LYS A 25 11.71 -24.78 -3.68
CA LYS A 25 12.47 -24.04 -2.67
C LYS A 25 11.68 -22.77 -2.36
N THR A 26 11.05 -22.72 -1.20
CA THR A 26 10.59 -21.47 -0.61
C THR A 26 11.82 -20.59 -0.48
N ALA A 27 11.97 -19.65 -1.43
CA ALA A 27 12.96 -18.59 -1.34
C ALA A 27 12.77 -17.91 0.03
N PRO A 28 13.87 -17.62 0.76
CA PRO A 28 13.76 -17.05 2.07
C PRO A 28 13.01 -15.72 1.96
N ALA A 29 11.96 -15.57 2.77
CA ALA A 29 11.30 -14.30 2.99
C ALA A 29 12.39 -13.26 3.24
N LYS A 30 12.58 -12.35 2.28
CA LYS A 30 13.36 -11.14 2.48
C LYS A 30 12.69 -10.45 3.66
N LYS A 31 13.29 -10.59 4.85
CA LYS A 31 13.02 -9.72 5.98
C LYS A 31 13.30 -8.33 5.45
N GLU A 32 12.25 -7.56 5.17
CA GLU A 32 12.38 -6.15 4.84
C GLU A 32 13.15 -5.52 5.98
N ALA A 33 14.45 -5.27 5.75
CA ALA A 33 15.24 -4.48 6.66
C ALA A 33 14.50 -3.14 6.80
N PRO A 34 14.34 -2.61 8.03
CA PRO A 34 13.75 -1.30 8.20
C PRO A 34 14.50 -0.34 7.27
N VAL A 35 13.75 0.34 6.39
CA VAL A 35 14.31 1.29 5.42
C VAL A 35 14.95 2.41 6.23
N ARG A 36 16.22 2.21 6.59
CA ARG A 36 17.06 3.24 7.20
C ARG A 36 17.46 4.15 6.06
N LEU A 37 16.70 5.22 5.89
CA LEU A 37 17.04 6.27 4.94
C LEU A 37 18.41 6.86 5.31
N SER A 38 19.18 7.23 4.29
CA SER A 38 20.33 8.10 4.47
C SER A 38 19.87 9.47 4.99
N GLU A 39 20.75 10.18 5.70
CA GLU A 39 20.44 11.53 6.18
C GLU A 39 20.04 12.48 5.03
N GLU A 40 20.65 12.33 3.86
CA GLU A 40 20.31 13.08 2.65
C GLU A 40 18.84 12.83 2.24
N ASN A 41 18.42 11.57 2.21
CA ASN A 41 17.05 11.22 1.85
C ASN A 41 16.05 11.73 2.89
N THR A 42 16.39 11.69 4.18
CA THR A 42 15.57 12.27 5.24
C THR A 42 15.38 13.77 5.04
N ARG A 43 16.46 14.53 4.85
CA ARG A 43 16.39 15.99 4.60
C ARG A 43 15.59 16.30 3.33
N LYS A 44 15.75 15.49 2.28
CA LYS A 44 15.00 15.64 1.03
C LYS A 44 13.50 15.41 1.24
N VAL A 45 13.12 14.36 1.96
CA VAL A 45 11.71 14.07 2.30
C VAL A 45 11.10 15.21 3.10
N GLU A 46 11.80 15.74 4.11
CA GLU A 46 11.34 16.89 4.90
C GLU A 46 11.14 18.14 4.04
N GLN A 47 12.12 18.48 3.18
CA GLN A 47 12.00 19.63 2.27
C GLN A 47 10.81 19.49 1.30
N LEU A 48 10.63 18.31 0.72
CA LEU A 48 9.50 18.02 -0.15
C LEU A 48 8.18 18.12 0.62
N TYR A 49 8.15 17.67 1.89
CA TYR A 49 6.96 17.77 2.72
C TYR A 49 6.59 19.23 3.01
N TYR A 50 7.56 20.07 3.37
CA TYR A 50 7.30 21.51 3.57
C TYR A 50 6.80 22.19 2.28
N LYS A 51 7.37 21.85 1.12
CA LYS A 51 6.85 22.34 -0.18
C LYS A 51 5.42 21.87 -0.44
N ALA A 52 5.11 20.61 -0.12
CA ALA A 52 3.75 20.07 -0.26
C ALA A 52 2.74 20.79 0.63
N VAL A 53 3.12 21.09 1.88
CA VAL A 53 2.29 21.86 2.82
C VAL A 53 2.08 23.29 2.30
N GLY A 54 3.14 23.96 1.85
CA GLY A 54 3.03 25.31 1.28
C GLY A 54 2.11 25.37 0.07
N ALA A 55 2.26 24.42 -0.87
CA ALA A 55 1.35 24.31 -2.01
C ALA A 55 -0.10 24.03 -1.57
N TYR A 56 -0.30 23.17 -0.56
CA TYR A 56 -1.63 22.90 0.00
C TYR A 56 -2.27 24.16 0.59
N THR A 57 -1.53 24.93 1.40
CA THR A 57 -2.04 26.17 2.00
C THR A 57 -2.36 27.25 0.98
N ASN A 58 -1.68 27.23 -0.18
CA ASN A 58 -1.94 28.13 -1.30
C ASN A 58 -3.06 27.62 -2.23
N ASN A 59 -3.80 26.56 -1.86
CA ASN A 59 -4.79 25.89 -2.69
C ASN A 59 -4.24 25.30 -4.02
N GLU A 60 -2.92 25.13 -4.14
CA GLU A 60 -2.26 24.52 -5.28
C GLU A 60 -2.23 22.98 -5.14
N LEU A 61 -3.41 22.35 -5.11
CA LEU A 61 -3.55 20.93 -4.77
C LEU A 61 -2.77 20.01 -5.71
N ALA A 62 -2.69 20.33 -7.01
CA ALA A 62 -1.91 19.57 -7.98
C ALA A 62 -0.40 19.59 -7.67
N LEU A 63 0.13 20.77 -7.30
CA LEU A 63 1.54 20.90 -6.91
C LEU A 63 1.81 20.21 -5.57
N SER A 64 0.88 20.29 -4.62
CA SER A 64 0.98 19.57 -3.35
C SER A 64 1.07 18.05 -3.60
N LEU A 65 0.15 17.49 -4.41
CA LEU A 65 0.17 16.07 -4.78
C LEU A 65 1.44 15.65 -5.52
N LYS A 66 1.99 16.51 -6.39
CA LYS A 66 3.26 16.25 -7.07
C LYS A 66 4.40 16.07 -6.06
N ASN A 67 4.57 17.00 -5.13
CA ASN A 67 5.59 16.89 -4.08
C ASN A 67 5.39 15.64 -3.20
N LEU A 68 4.13 15.30 -2.88
CA LEU A 68 3.82 14.08 -2.12
C LEU A 68 4.20 12.81 -2.89
N ASN A 69 4.04 12.80 -4.23
CA ASN A 69 4.46 11.67 -5.08
C ASN A 69 5.99 11.50 -5.07
N GLU A 70 6.74 12.60 -5.08
CA GLU A 70 8.20 12.57 -4.93
C GLU A 70 8.62 12.02 -3.56
N ILE A 71 7.90 12.36 -2.49
CA ILE A 71 8.12 11.75 -1.16
C ILE A 71 7.86 10.25 -1.21
N SER A 72 6.74 9.81 -1.80
CA SER A 72 6.40 8.39 -1.88
C SER A 72 7.42 7.55 -2.67
N ALA A 73 8.16 8.16 -3.59
CA ALA A 73 9.26 7.50 -4.30
C ALA A 73 10.49 7.23 -3.42
N ILE A 74 10.67 8.00 -2.33
CA ILE A 74 11.81 7.90 -1.40
C ILE A 74 11.41 7.17 -0.12
N HIS A 75 10.27 7.55 0.45
CA HIS A 75 9.72 7.01 1.69
C HIS A 75 8.21 6.72 1.49
N PRO A 76 7.84 5.54 0.95
CA PRO A 76 6.45 5.20 0.62
C PRO A 76 5.49 5.30 1.80
N SER A 77 5.98 5.00 3.01
CA SER A 77 5.21 4.97 4.25
C SER A 77 5.41 6.21 5.14
N TYR A 78 5.83 7.36 4.58
CA TYR A 78 6.09 8.57 5.38
C TYR A 78 4.78 9.11 5.97
N PRO A 79 4.54 8.99 7.29
CA PRO A 79 3.21 9.23 7.86
C PRO A 79 2.65 10.64 7.60
N PRO A 80 3.44 11.73 7.72
CA PRO A 80 2.94 13.08 7.45
C PRO A 80 2.44 13.26 6.01
N ALA A 81 3.11 12.65 5.03
CA ALA A 81 2.67 12.72 3.64
C ALA A 81 1.34 11.97 3.41
N LEU A 82 1.14 10.83 4.08
CA LEU A 82 -0.11 10.07 4.00
C LEU A 82 -1.28 10.86 4.58
N GLU A 83 -1.08 11.52 5.72
CA GLU A 83 -2.10 12.38 6.33
C GLU A 83 -2.48 13.55 5.43
N LEU A 84 -1.50 14.20 4.80
CA LEU A 84 -1.78 15.32 3.90
C LEU A 84 -2.52 14.87 2.63
N ARG A 85 -2.19 13.70 2.06
CA ARG A 85 -2.94 13.11 0.94
C ARG A 85 -4.40 12.89 1.30
N GLU A 86 -4.66 12.37 2.51
CA GLU A 86 -6.02 12.12 2.97
C GLU A 86 -6.82 13.43 3.15
N LYS A 87 -6.18 14.49 3.66
CA LYS A 87 -6.79 15.83 3.71
C LYS A 87 -7.17 16.34 2.32
N ILE A 88 -6.27 16.25 1.35
CA ILE A 88 -6.52 16.65 -0.04
C ILE A 88 -7.68 15.83 -0.63
N ARG A 89 -7.68 14.50 -0.44
CA ARG A 89 -8.73 13.61 -0.94
C ARG A 89 -10.10 14.01 -0.44
N ARG A 90 -10.24 14.33 0.85
CA ARG A 90 -11.52 14.77 1.45
C ARG A 90 -12.02 16.05 0.80
N ILE A 91 -11.15 17.01 0.54
CA ILE A 91 -11.50 18.27 -0.11
C ILE A 91 -11.95 18.03 -1.56
N SER A 92 -11.21 17.22 -2.31
CA SER A 92 -11.51 16.94 -3.72
C SER A 92 -12.83 16.21 -3.92
N VAL A 93 -13.21 15.32 -2.99
CA VAL A 93 -14.49 14.59 -3.05
C VAL A 93 -15.68 15.46 -2.63
N THR A 94 -15.45 16.52 -1.86
CA THR A 94 -16.53 17.38 -1.31
C THR A 94 -16.90 18.54 -2.25
N LYS A 95 -16.22 18.73 -3.38
CA LYS A 95 -16.54 19.79 -4.35
C LYS A 95 -17.60 19.28 -5.35
N PRO A 96 -18.87 19.73 -5.27
CA PRO A 96 -19.91 19.41 -6.26
C PRO A 96 -19.64 20.09 -7.61
#